data_AF-A0A9N9EIX5-F1
#
_entry.id   AF-A0A9N9EIX5-F1
#
_cell.length_a   1.000
_cell.length_b   1.000
_cell.length_c   1.000
_cell.angle_alpha   90.00
_cell.angle_beta   90.00
_cell.angle_gamma   90.00
#
_symmetry.space_group_name_H-M   'P 1'
#
loop_
_entity.id
_entity.type
_entity.pdbx_description
1 polymer ?
#
loop_
_entity_poly.entity_id
_entity_poly.type
_entity_poly.pdbx_seq_one_letter_code
_entity_poly.pdbx_strand_id
1 'polypeptide(L)'
;KLKFHKRATVTLTALLSIVYPWMTVLIVYFTPPVGYFCRSKYVTVITSIWSFNSALAYFWHIKGESDLIMSGEGWLHVWFSTCGFIVAYLLLFLGIFTGYNTLWVDLFGDACDLSSIGCY
;
A
#
# COMPACT_ATOMS: atom_id res chain seq x y z
N LYS A 1 28.76 17.47 2.70
CA LYS A 1 27.84 17.19 3.85
C LYS A 1 26.35 17.27 3.47
N LEU A 2 25.86 18.36 2.87
CA LEU A 2 24.42 18.54 2.58
C LEU A 2 23.81 17.46 1.66
N LYS A 3 24.49 17.09 0.56
CA LYS A 3 24.04 16.02 -0.36
C LYS A 3 23.92 14.64 0.32
N PHE A 4 24.81 14.33 1.27
CA PHE A 4 24.78 13.06 1.99
C PHE A 4 23.57 12.98 2.95
N HIS A 5 23.30 14.07 3.67
CA HIS A 5 22.08 14.16 4.50
C HIS A 5 20.81 14.04 3.67
N LYS A 6 20.74 14.73 2.51
CA LYS A 6 19.58 14.64 1.62
C LYS A 6 19.32 13.21 1.14
N ARG A 7 20.36 12.50 0.68
CA ARG A 7 20.27 11.09 0.28
C ARG A 7 19.87 10.16 1.42
N ALA A 8 20.43 10.37 2.61
CA ALA A 8 20.10 9.59 3.79
C ALA A 8 18.62 9.77 4.18
N THR A 9 18.11 11.00 4.17
CA THR A 9 16.69 11.29 4.45
C THR A 9 15.78 10.64 3.42
N VAL A 10 16.08 10.78 2.12
CA VAL A 10 15.25 10.17 1.05
C VAL A 10 15.24 8.65 1.14
N THR A 11 16.40 8.04 1.42
CA THR A 11 16.51 6.59 1.61
C THR A 11 15.71 6.14 2.82
N LEU A 12 15.81 6.85 3.94
CA LEU A 12 15.05 6.54 5.14
C LEU A 12 13.53 6.69 4.90
N THR A 13 13.11 7.76 4.24
CA THR A 13 11.69 7.98 3.90
C THR A 13 11.16 6.88 2.99
N ALA A 14 11.92 6.47 1.97
CA ALA A 14 11.52 5.38 1.08
C ALA A 14 11.41 4.06 1.84
N LEU A 15 12.37 3.73 2.71
CA LEU A 15 12.33 2.51 3.53
C LEU A 15 11.13 2.50 4.47
N LEU A 16 10.85 3.61 5.17
CA LEU A 16 9.68 3.71 6.04
C LEU A 16 8.37 3.59 5.26
N SER A 17 8.28 4.23 4.10
CA SER A 17 7.10 4.17 3.23
C SER A 17 6.84 2.76 2.69
N ILE A 18 7.89 1.96 2.46
CA ILE A 18 7.75 0.56 2.05
C ILE A 18 7.40 -0.30 3.26
N VAL A 19 8.14 -0.23 4.36
CA VAL A 19 8.03 -1.17 5.48
C VAL A 19 6.75 -0.98 6.29
N TYR A 20 6.34 0.28 6.53
CA TYR A 20 5.21 0.56 7.43
C TYR A 20 3.89 -0.09 6.97
N PRO A 21 3.49 -0.04 5.69
CA PRO A 21 2.30 -0.74 5.20
C PRO A 21 2.40 -2.28 5.22
N TRP A 22 3.59 -2.89 5.31
CA TRP A 22 3.69 -4.34 5.50
C TRP A 22 3.41 -4.76 6.94
N MET A 23 3.68 -3.89 7.91
CA MET A 23 3.32 -4.16 9.30
C MET A 23 1.80 -4.31 9.46
N THR A 24 1.00 -3.52 8.73
CA THR A 24 -0.46 -3.65 8.76
C THR A 24 -0.94 -4.97 8.13
N VAL A 25 -0.30 -5.42 7.04
CA VAL A 25 -0.57 -6.75 6.45
C VAL A 25 -0.33 -7.86 7.47
N LEU A 26 0.81 -7.83 8.17
CA LEU A 26 1.14 -8.83 9.18
C LEU A 26 0.12 -8.83 10.32
N ILE A 27 -0.27 -7.66 10.83
CA ILE A 27 -1.28 -7.54 11.88
C ILE A 27 -2.61 -8.15 11.42
N VAL A 28 -3.10 -7.80 10.24
CA VAL A 28 -4.38 -8.31 9.72
C VAL A 28 -4.30 -9.81 9.42
N TYR A 29 -3.15 -10.32 8.98
CA TYR A 29 -2.94 -11.74 8.73
C TYR A 29 -2.98 -12.58 10.01
N PHE A 30 -2.31 -12.11 11.07
CA PHE A 30 -2.24 -12.82 12.35
C PHE A 30 -3.43 -12.57 13.28
N THR A 31 -4.36 -11.70 12.90
CA THR A 31 -5.60 -11.49 13.65
C THR A 31 -6.60 -12.59 13.24
N PRO A 32 -6.87 -13.60 14.09
CA PRO A 32 -8.04 -14.48 13.88
C PRO A 32 -9.32 -13.63 13.98
N PRO A 33 -10.46 -14.01 13.35
CA PRO A 33 -10.81 -15.27 12.66
C PRO A 33 -10.46 -15.35 11.15
N VAL A 34 -10.67 -16.51 10.50
CA VAL A 34 -10.34 -16.80 9.09
C VAL A 34 -10.86 -15.75 8.09
N GLY A 35 -11.98 -15.06 8.33
CA GLY A 35 -12.43 -13.97 7.43
C GLY A 35 -11.54 -12.73 7.42
N TYR A 36 -10.67 -12.53 8.41
CA TYR A 36 -9.61 -11.52 8.34
C TYR A 36 -8.54 -11.88 7.31
N PHE A 37 -8.44 -13.13 6.88
CA PHE A 37 -7.53 -13.55 5.82
C PHE A 37 -7.92 -12.99 4.44
N CYS A 38 -9.21 -12.85 4.14
CA CYS A 38 -9.64 -12.16 2.92
C CYS A 38 -9.28 -10.67 2.96
N ARG A 39 -9.42 -10.05 4.14
CA ARG A 39 -9.01 -8.67 4.37
C ARG A 39 -7.49 -8.51 4.27
N SER A 40 -6.71 -9.47 4.78
CA SER A 40 -5.24 -9.45 4.69
C SER A 40 -4.76 -9.56 3.26
N LYS A 41 -5.40 -10.39 2.43
CA LYS A 41 -5.14 -10.47 0.98
C LYS A 41 -5.40 -9.13 0.29
N TYR A 42 -6.53 -8.48 0.59
CA TYR A 42 -6.86 -7.19 0.03
C TYR A 42 -5.85 -6.10 0.44
N VAL A 43 -5.51 -6.03 1.74
CA VAL A 43 -4.48 -5.10 2.26
C VAL A 43 -3.12 -5.40 1.63
N THR A 44 -2.79 -6.67 1.37
CA THR A 44 -1.55 -7.05 0.68
C THR A 44 -1.47 -6.46 -0.73
N VAL A 45 -2.58 -6.43 -1.47
CA VAL A 45 -2.62 -5.79 -2.80
C VAL A 45 -2.36 -4.29 -2.69
N ILE A 46 -3.02 -3.59 -1.77
CA ILE A 46 -2.79 -2.15 -1.54
C ILE A 46 -1.33 -1.88 -1.19
N THR A 47 -0.81 -2.62 -0.22
CA THR A 47 0.57 -2.50 0.27
C THR A 47 1.59 -2.81 -0.84
N SER A 48 1.29 -3.74 -1.74
CA SER A 48 2.14 -4.06 -2.89
C SER A 48 2.21 -2.89 -3.88
N ILE A 49 1.07 -2.30 -4.24
CA ILE A 49 1.00 -1.13 -5.14
C ILE A 49 1.76 0.05 -4.51
N TRP A 50 1.53 0.31 -3.22
CA TRP A 50 2.21 1.38 -2.49
C TRP A 50 3.72 1.18 -2.40
N SER A 51 4.16 -0.05 -2.12
CA SER A 51 5.59 -0.39 -2.03
C SER A 51 6.28 -0.24 -3.38
N PHE A 52 5.64 -0.72 -4.45
CA PHE A 52 6.15 -0.54 -5.81
C PHE A 52 6.28 0.93 -6.17
N ASN A 53 5.26 1.74 -5.85
CA ASN A 53 5.27 3.18 -6.11
C ASN A 53 6.38 3.90 -5.32
N SER A 54 6.55 3.53 -4.04
CA SER A 54 7.61 4.06 -3.17
C SER A 54 9.01 3.68 -3.66
N ALA A 55 9.21 2.44 -4.13
CA ALA A 55 10.47 1.98 -4.70
C ALA A 55 10.79 2.72 -6.01
N LEU A 56 9.78 2.89 -6.88
CA LEU A 56 9.94 3.63 -8.13
C LEU A 56 10.34 5.09 -7.84
N ALA A 57 9.64 5.77 -6.92
CA ALA A 57 9.98 7.13 -6.47
C ALA A 57 11.44 7.24 -5.98
N TYR A 58 11.93 6.24 -5.24
CA TYR A 58 13.31 6.19 -4.78
C TYR A 58 14.32 6.07 -5.93
N PHE A 59 14.08 5.15 -6.88
CA PHE A 59 14.94 4.98 -8.05
C PHE A 59 15.04 6.26 -8.90
N TRP A 60 13.90 6.91 -9.15
CA TRP A 60 13.86 8.17 -9.88
C TRP A 60 14.56 9.29 -9.11
N HIS A 61 14.40 9.35 -7.79
CA HIS A 61 15.08 10.36 -6.99
C HIS A 61 16.60 10.16 -6.96
N ILE A 62 17.11 8.93 -6.96
CA ILE A 62 18.56 8.68 -7.08
C ILE A 62 19.06 9.06 -8.48
N LYS A 63 18.33 8.66 -9.53
CA LYS A 63 18.72 8.90 -10.93
C LYS A 63 18.64 10.39 -11.30
N GLY A 64 17.65 11.10 -10.79
CA GLY A 64 17.48 12.55 -10.96
C GLY A 64 18.47 13.39 -10.13
N GLU A 65 19.19 12.81 -9.16
CA GLU A 65 20.30 13.50 -8.51
C GLU A 65 21.62 13.43 -9.32
N SER A 66 21.77 12.46 -10.22
CA SER A 66 22.91 12.37 -11.16
C SER A 66 22.75 13.26 -12.39
N ASP A 67 21.52 13.44 -12.88
CA ASP A 67 21.19 14.34 -13.98
C ASP A 67 20.52 15.61 -13.43
N LEU A 68 21.31 16.66 -13.18
CA LEU A 68 20.88 17.95 -12.61
C LEU A 68 19.90 18.78 -13.48
N ILE A 69 19.36 18.22 -14.55
CA ILE A 69 18.52 18.93 -15.53
C ILE A 69 17.47 17.97 -16.10
N MET A 70 16.38 17.68 -15.38
CA MET A 70 15.20 17.08 -16.01
C MET A 70 13.92 17.78 -15.56
N SER A 71 13.86 19.06 -15.93
CA SER A 71 12.61 19.80 -16.15
C SER A 71 11.85 19.15 -17.30
N GLY A 72 11.01 18.14 -17.07
CA GLY A 72 10.27 17.57 -18.19
C GLY A 72 9.32 16.39 -17.96
N GLU A 73 9.38 15.66 -16.84
CA GLU A 73 8.56 14.44 -16.73
C GLU A 73 7.26 14.67 -15.98
N GLY A 74 6.38 15.48 -16.56
CA GLY A 74 4.98 15.59 -16.10
C GLY A 74 4.29 14.21 -16.03
N TRP A 75 4.71 13.25 -16.85
CA TRP A 75 4.25 11.86 -16.81
C TRP A 75 4.50 11.19 -15.45
N LEU A 76 5.66 11.38 -14.84
CA LEU A 76 5.94 10.81 -13.51
C LEU A 76 5.02 11.41 -12.46
N HIS A 77 4.78 12.72 -12.53
CA HIS A 77 3.84 13.38 -11.62
C HIS A 77 2.41 12.81 -11.78
N VAL A 78 1.97 12.63 -13.02
CA VAL A 78 0.66 12.01 -13.32
C VAL A 78 0.62 10.56 -12.83
N TRP A 79 1.69 9.78 -13.01
CA TRP A 79 1.80 8.40 -12.53
C TRP A 79 1.68 8.32 -11.01
N PHE A 80 2.51 9.08 -10.29
CA PHE A 80 2.47 9.12 -8.82
C PHE A 80 1.12 9.59 -8.29
N SER A 81 0.51 10.59 -8.94
CA SER A 81 -0.84 11.07 -8.59
C SER A 81 -1.89 9.99 -8.81
N THR A 82 -1.87 9.31 -9.97
CA THR A 82 -2.84 8.25 -10.30
C THR A 82 -2.71 7.07 -9.36
N CYS A 83 -1.48 6.63 -9.04
CA CYS A 83 -1.24 5.58 -8.04
C CYS A 83 -1.76 6.00 -6.65
N GLY A 84 -1.57 7.26 -6.28
CA GLY A 84 -2.12 7.83 -5.04
C GLY A 84 -3.65 7.77 -4.99
N PHE A 85 -4.32 8.16 -6.08
CA PHE A 85 -5.77 8.05 -6.20
C PHE A 85 -6.28 6.60 -6.13
N ILE A 86 -5.59 5.67 -6.81
CA ILE A 86 -5.94 4.25 -6.78
C ILE A 86 -5.82 3.72 -5.34
N VAL A 87 -4.72 4.00 -4.65
CA VAL A 87 -4.56 3.55 -3.26
C VAL A 87 -5.59 4.20 -2.34
N ALA A 88 -5.86 5.48 -2.48
CA ALA A 88 -6.89 6.17 -1.69
C ALA A 88 -8.28 5.55 -1.91
N TYR A 89 -8.64 5.25 -3.16
CA TYR A 89 -9.90 4.57 -3.49
C TYR A 89 -9.97 3.18 -2.86
N LEU A 90 -8.90 2.38 -2.97
CA LEU A 90 -8.85 1.04 -2.38
C LEU A 90 -8.93 1.08 -0.84
N LEU A 91 -8.34 2.10 -0.21
CA LEU A 91 -8.42 2.32 1.23
C LEU A 91 -9.82 2.77 1.68
N LEU A 92 -10.49 3.64 0.92
CA LEU A 92 -11.88 4.01 1.17
C LEU A 92 -12.79 2.79 1.05
N PHE A 93 -12.59 1.98 0.02
CA PHE A 93 -13.30 0.71 -0.14
C PHE A 93 -13.08 -0.21 1.06
N LEU A 94 -11.84 -0.40 1.52
CA LEU A 94 -11.54 -1.17 2.74
C LEU A 94 -12.27 -0.62 3.96
N GLY A 95 -12.24 0.70 4.16
CA GLY A 95 -12.85 1.37 5.30
C GLY A 95 -14.36 1.25 5.34
N ILE A 96 -15.04 1.32 4.19
CA ILE A 96 -16.48 1.13 4.11
C ILE A 96 -16.84 -0.34 4.34
N PHE A 97 -16.11 -1.26 3.70
CA PHE A 97 -16.47 -2.68 3.69
C PHE A 97 -16.05 -3.41 4.97
N THR A 98 -15.12 -2.86 5.77
CA THR A 98 -14.67 -3.51 7.02
C THR A 98 -15.81 -3.77 8.03
N GLY A 99 -16.88 -2.96 7.98
CA GLY A 99 -18.05 -3.10 8.85
C GLY A 99 -19.12 -4.08 8.35
N TYR A 100 -19.04 -4.55 7.10
CA TYR A 100 -20.10 -5.33 6.46
C TYR A 100 -19.55 -6.65 5.90
N ASN A 101 -19.60 -7.72 6.70
CA ASN A 101 -19.10 -9.04 6.29
C ASN A 101 -19.84 -9.62 5.08
N THR A 102 -21.15 -9.38 4.96
CA THR A 102 -21.96 -9.85 3.83
C THR A 102 -21.45 -9.32 2.49
N LEU A 103 -20.92 -8.10 2.44
CA LEU A 103 -20.35 -7.53 1.23
C LEU A 103 -19.02 -8.18 0.82
N TRP A 104 -18.22 -8.62 1.80
CA TRP A 104 -17.01 -9.40 1.51
C TRP A 104 -17.37 -10.77 0.95
N VAL A 105 -18.42 -11.40 1.47
CA VAL A 105 -18.91 -12.70 0.99
C VAL A 105 -19.48 -12.57 -0.43
N ASP A 106 -20.26 -11.53 -0.70
CA ASP A 106 -20.83 -11.31 -2.04
C ASP A 106 -19.75 -11.09 -3.12
N LEU A 107 -18.67 -10.40 -2.77
CA LEU A 107 -17.59 -10.08 -3.71
C LEU A 107 -16.50 -11.14 -3.84
N PHE A 108 -16.17 -11.84 -2.75
CA PHE A 108 -15.05 -12.78 -2.70
C PHE A 108 -15.48 -14.23 -2.43
N GLY A 109 -16.78 -14.47 -2.25
CA GLY A 109 -17.39 -15.77 -2.03
C GLY A 109 -17.44 -16.20 -0.55
N ASP A 110 -18.06 -17.35 -0.32
CA ASP A 110 -18.29 -17.96 1.01
C ASP A 110 -17.00 -18.23 1.80
N ALA A 111 -15.85 -18.32 1.12
CA ALA A 111 -14.55 -18.43 1.77
C ALA A 111 -14.21 -17.22 2.67
N CYS A 112 -14.91 -16.09 2.49
CA CYS A 112 -14.78 -14.89 3.30
C CYS A 112 -15.92 -14.74 4.33
N ASP A 113 -16.77 -15.75 4.51
CA ASP A 113 -17.89 -15.69 5.44
C ASP A 113 -17.45 -15.90 6.89
N LEU A 114 -17.59 -14.82 7.66
CA LEU A 114 -17.34 -14.79 9.10
C LEU A 114 -18.49 -15.39 9.92
N SER A 115 -19.67 -15.58 9.34
CA SER A 115 -20.81 -16.24 10.00
C SER A 115 -20.54 -17.73 10.25
N SER A 116 -19.78 -18.36 9.35
CA SER A 116 -19.46 -19.79 9.38
C SER A 116 -18.48 -20.19 10.48
N ILE A 117 -17.75 -19.23 11.07
CA ILE A 117 -16.62 -19.51 11.97
C ILE A 117 -17.06 -19.68 13.43
N GLY A 118 -18.29 -19.29 13.79
CA GLY A 118 -18.81 -19.49 15.14
C GLY A 118 -18.04 -18.69 16.20
N CYS A 119 -18.76 -17.92 16.99
CA CYS A 119 -18.22 -17.50 18.27
C CYS A 119 -17.99 -18.76 19.13
N TYR A 120 -16.74 -18.98 19.55
CA TYR A 120 -16.41 -19.69 20.79
C TYR A 120 -15.77 -18.67 21.73
#